data_AF-A0A5D2H6M8-F1
#
_entry.id   AF-A0A5D2H6M8-F1
#
_cell.length_a   1.000
_cell.length_b   1.000
_cell.length_c   1.000
_cell.angle_alpha   90.00
_cell.angle_beta   90.00
_cell.angle_gamma   90.00
#
_symmetry.space_group_name_H-M   'P 1'
#
loop_
_entity.id
_entity.type
_entity.pdbx_description
1 polymer ?
#
loop_
_entity_poly.entity_id
_entity_poly.type
_entity_poly.pdbx_seq_one_letter_code
_entity_poly.pdbx_strand_id
1 'polypeptide(L)'
;MLGVQMVRVKGFVLTEKLLFKDGRIMFDWWDEIDESKEWQRFIFHLLSASYAVVSIVALVQLCRIQLRVSEYGWTTQKVFHLMNFIVNGLRAVLFGFYKSVFLVKSKALEMVLLDLPGLLFFSTYTLLVLFWAEIYHQARSLPINKLRPAYYSINGFIYFAQACLWISVRLSQSNLAVELSRLFISVISFCAALGFMIYGGRLFFMLRRFPIESRGRQRKLFEVGFVTGICCTCCLIRCIVSTLSANMNAGLDVLDHPILNLIYYMFVEILPSALVLFILRKLPPKRVSEQYHPIR
;
A
#
# COMPACT_ATOMS: atom_id res chain seq x y z
N MET A 1 -0.46 34.29 58.39
CA MET A 1 -0.08 33.55 57.16
C MET A 1 -0.89 32.27 57.12
N LEU A 2 -1.97 32.25 56.34
CA LEU A 2 -2.86 31.09 56.18
C LEU A 2 -2.22 30.09 55.22
N GLY A 3 -1.93 28.88 55.71
CA GLY A 3 -1.51 27.76 54.87
C GLY A 3 -2.71 27.20 54.11
N VAL A 4 -2.74 27.41 52.79
CA VAL A 4 -3.68 26.75 51.90
C VAL A 4 -3.21 25.32 51.68
N GLN A 5 -3.76 24.36 52.43
CA GLN A 5 -3.70 22.95 52.05
C GLN A 5 -4.55 22.79 50.79
N MET A 6 -3.89 22.64 49.63
CA MET A 6 -4.57 22.16 48.43
C MET A 6 -5.08 20.74 48.68
N VAL A 7 -6.37 20.61 48.93
CA VAL A 7 -7.09 19.34 48.93
C VAL A 7 -7.09 18.81 47.51
N ARG A 8 -6.04 18.09 47.14
CA ARG A 8 -5.96 17.32 45.90
C ARG A 8 -7.04 16.25 46.00
N VAL A 9 -8.16 16.46 45.29
CA VAL A 9 -9.34 15.60 45.29
C VAL A 9 -8.87 14.15 45.06
N LYS A 10 -9.08 13.27 46.05
CA LYS A 10 -8.60 11.87 46.06
C LYS A 10 -8.94 11.12 44.76
N GLY A 11 -10.05 11.47 44.11
CA GLY A 11 -10.46 10.94 42.81
C GLY A 11 -9.47 11.24 41.67
N PHE A 12 -8.94 12.46 41.57
CA PHE A 12 -8.00 12.83 40.50
C PHE A 12 -6.65 12.10 40.63
N VAL A 13 -6.15 11.96 41.87
CA VAL A 13 -4.92 11.19 42.16
C VAL A 13 -5.12 9.70 41.89
N LEU A 14 -6.32 9.17 42.15
CA LEU A 14 -6.64 7.77 41.87
C LEU A 14 -6.73 7.52 40.36
N THR A 15 -7.37 8.40 39.59
CA THR A 15 -7.44 8.31 38.12
C THR A 15 -6.06 8.43 37.48
N GLU A 16 -5.22 9.35 37.96
CA GLU A 16 -3.83 9.47 37.50
C GLU A 16 -3.03 8.20 37.83
N LYS A 17 -3.14 7.66 39.05
CA LYS A 17 -2.48 6.40 39.42
C LYS A 17 -2.99 5.20 38.62
N LEU A 18 -4.29 5.14 38.32
CA LEU A 18 -4.88 4.09 37.48
C LEU A 18 -4.37 4.21 36.04
N LEU A 19 -4.41 5.41 35.45
CA LEU A 19 -3.85 5.65 34.11
C LEU A 19 -2.35 5.37 34.02
N PHE A 20 -1.56 5.72 35.05
CA PHE A 20 -0.14 5.41 35.11
C PHE A 20 0.15 3.93 35.40
N LYS A 21 -0.77 3.22 36.08
CA LYS A 21 -0.64 1.79 36.34
C LYS A 21 -1.06 0.99 35.11
N ASP A 22 -2.17 1.34 34.48
CA ASP A 22 -2.65 0.76 33.23
C ASP A 22 -1.67 1.08 32.08
N GLY A 23 -1.12 2.29 32.05
CA GLY A 23 -0.03 2.66 31.15
C GLY A 23 1.23 1.83 31.39
N ARG A 24 1.62 1.59 32.64
CA ARG A 24 2.77 0.71 32.96
C ARG A 24 2.53 -0.75 32.60
N ILE A 25 1.36 -1.29 32.92
CA ILE A 25 0.95 -2.65 32.52
C ILE A 25 0.93 -2.75 30.99
N MET A 26 0.57 -1.65 30.31
CA MET A 26 0.61 -1.57 28.85
C MET A 26 2.01 -1.64 28.25
N PHE A 27 2.96 -0.93 28.83
CA PHE A 27 4.36 -1.01 28.39
C PHE A 27 4.97 -2.38 28.73
N ASP A 28 4.68 -2.94 29.92
CA ASP A 28 5.19 -4.26 30.35
C ASP A 28 4.77 -5.39 29.39
N TRP A 29 3.48 -5.46 29.01
CA TRP A 29 3.04 -6.50 28.06
C TRP A 29 3.72 -6.32 26.70
N TRP A 30 3.93 -5.07 26.28
CA TRP A 30 4.44 -4.74 24.96
C TRP A 30 5.91 -5.15 24.84
N ASP A 31 6.69 -4.85 25.88
CA ASP A 31 8.09 -5.26 25.99
C ASP A 31 8.21 -6.81 26.05
N GLU A 32 7.34 -7.50 26.79
CA GLU A 32 7.29 -8.98 26.81
C GLU A 32 7.06 -9.61 25.44
N ILE A 33 6.20 -8.99 24.61
CA ILE A 33 5.91 -9.51 23.26
C ILE A 33 7.07 -9.21 22.31
N ASP A 34 7.66 -8.02 22.38
CA ASP A 34 8.77 -7.62 21.52
C ASP A 34 10.01 -8.51 21.78
N GLU A 35 10.26 -8.91 23.04
CA GLU A 35 11.34 -9.84 23.40
C GLU A 35 11.04 -11.33 23.05
N SER A 36 9.77 -11.68 22.82
CA SER A 36 9.36 -13.08 22.60
C SER A 36 9.58 -13.58 21.17
N LYS A 37 10.51 -14.52 21.02
CA LYS A 37 10.79 -15.23 19.75
C LYS A 37 9.61 -16.00 19.20
N GLU A 38 8.69 -16.46 20.05
CA GLU A 38 7.50 -17.19 19.62
C GLU A 38 6.47 -16.25 18.99
N TRP A 39 6.22 -15.10 19.63
CA TRP A 39 5.35 -14.06 19.09
C TRP A 39 5.86 -13.49 17.78
N GLN A 40 7.15 -13.20 17.69
CA GLN A 40 7.78 -12.78 16.44
C GLN A 40 7.52 -13.79 15.32
N ARG A 41 7.77 -15.08 15.57
CA ARG A 41 7.53 -16.16 14.60
C ARG A 41 6.06 -16.24 14.18
N PHE A 42 5.15 -16.18 15.15
CA PHE A 42 3.72 -16.21 14.89
C PHE A 42 3.29 -15.04 13.99
N ILE A 43 3.72 -13.81 14.32
CA ILE A 43 3.38 -12.60 13.57
C ILE A 43 3.89 -12.67 12.13
N PHE A 44 5.13 -13.11 11.91
CA PHE A 44 5.65 -13.24 10.54
C PHE A 44 4.91 -14.28 9.71
N HIS A 45 4.56 -15.43 10.29
CA HIS A 45 3.75 -16.42 9.59
C HIS A 45 2.31 -15.94 9.35
N LEU A 46 1.73 -15.17 10.28
CA LEU A 46 0.43 -14.55 10.09
C LEU A 46 0.45 -13.54 8.94
N LEU A 47 1.47 -12.69 8.87
CA LEU A 47 1.67 -11.77 7.76
C LEU A 47 1.84 -12.53 6.45
N SER A 48 2.72 -13.54 6.43
CA SER A 48 2.95 -14.40 5.26
C SER A 48 1.66 -15.02 4.73
N ALA A 49 0.87 -15.65 5.61
CA ALA A 49 -0.41 -16.25 5.27
C ALA A 49 -1.42 -15.22 4.74
N SER A 50 -1.48 -14.03 5.37
CA SER A 50 -2.37 -12.95 4.96
C SER A 50 -2.05 -12.44 3.55
N TYR A 51 -0.77 -12.21 3.25
CA TYR A 51 -0.32 -11.85 1.89
C TYR A 51 -0.57 -12.98 0.88
N ALA A 52 -0.36 -14.24 1.26
CA ALA A 52 -0.63 -15.38 0.39
C ALA A 52 -2.11 -15.45 0.00
N VAL A 53 -3.02 -15.22 0.96
CA VAL A 53 -4.47 -15.16 0.69
C VAL A 53 -4.79 -14.04 -0.32
N VAL A 54 -4.27 -12.83 -0.11
CA VAL A 54 -4.50 -11.71 -1.05
C VAL A 54 -3.93 -12.02 -2.44
N SER A 55 -2.73 -12.61 -2.51
CA SER A 55 -2.09 -13.04 -3.75
C SER A 55 -2.95 -14.06 -4.51
N ILE A 56 -3.45 -15.09 -3.82
CA ILE A 56 -4.33 -16.11 -4.41
C ILE A 56 -5.64 -15.49 -4.90
N VAL A 57 -6.25 -14.59 -4.13
CA VAL A 57 -7.47 -13.87 -4.56
C VAL A 57 -7.20 -13.09 -5.85
N ALA A 58 -6.09 -12.36 -5.95
CA ALA A 58 -5.73 -11.62 -7.15
C ALA A 58 -5.54 -12.57 -8.36
N LEU A 59 -4.89 -13.72 -8.17
CA LEU A 59 -4.72 -14.73 -9.21
C LEU A 59 -6.05 -15.32 -9.68
N VAL A 60 -6.93 -15.70 -8.74
CA VAL A 60 -8.27 -16.20 -9.07
C VAL A 60 -9.06 -15.16 -9.85
N GLN A 61 -9.01 -13.88 -9.45
CA GLN A 61 -9.65 -12.81 -10.21
C GLN A 61 -9.06 -12.66 -11.61
N LEU A 62 -7.73 -12.73 -11.76
CA LEU A 62 -7.05 -12.69 -13.07
C LEU A 62 -7.52 -13.85 -13.97
N CYS A 63 -7.51 -15.09 -13.48
CA CYS A 63 -7.97 -16.26 -14.22
C CYS A 63 -9.44 -16.10 -14.65
N ARG A 64 -10.31 -15.64 -13.75
CA ARG A 64 -11.73 -15.40 -14.06
C ARG A 64 -11.92 -14.34 -15.15
N ILE A 65 -11.11 -13.29 -15.16
CA ILE A 65 -11.15 -12.26 -16.21
C ILE A 65 -10.62 -12.84 -17.52
N GLN A 66 -9.49 -13.55 -17.51
CA GLN A 66 -8.88 -14.13 -18.71
C GLN A 66 -9.81 -15.14 -19.39
N LEU A 67 -10.49 -15.99 -18.62
CA LEU A 67 -11.44 -16.97 -19.15
C LEU A 67 -12.75 -16.34 -19.64
N ARG A 68 -13.15 -15.19 -19.08
CA ARG A 68 -14.42 -14.53 -19.43
C ARG A 68 -14.30 -13.64 -20.67
N VAL A 69 -13.16 -13.02 -20.87
CA VAL A 69 -12.86 -12.07 -21.96
C VAL A 69 -11.49 -12.39 -22.54
N SER A 70 -11.37 -13.60 -23.10
CA SER A 70 -10.13 -14.11 -23.70
C SER A 70 -9.77 -13.41 -25.01
N GLU A 71 -10.79 -12.91 -25.71
CA GLU A 71 -10.69 -12.21 -26.99
C GLU A 71 -10.03 -10.83 -26.86
N TYR A 72 -10.15 -10.21 -25.69
CA TYR A 72 -9.39 -9.02 -25.35
C TYR A 72 -8.02 -9.49 -24.85
N GLY A 73 -6.93 -8.96 -25.43
CA GLY A 73 -5.57 -9.26 -24.99
C GLY A 73 -5.26 -8.79 -23.55
N TRP A 74 -4.02 -8.39 -23.30
CA TRP A 74 -3.61 -7.89 -21.98
C TRP A 74 -4.15 -6.48 -21.71
N THR A 75 -5.24 -6.39 -20.95
CA THR A 75 -5.84 -5.13 -20.51
C THR A 75 -5.18 -4.62 -19.23
N THR A 76 -5.29 -3.31 -18.95
CA THR A 76 -4.80 -2.69 -17.71
C THR A 76 -5.35 -3.38 -16.46
N GLN A 77 -6.59 -3.87 -16.50
CA GLN A 77 -7.18 -4.63 -15.38
C GLN A 77 -6.48 -5.98 -15.15
N LYS A 78 -6.20 -6.74 -16.22
CA LYS A 78 -5.46 -8.00 -16.13
C LYS A 78 -4.05 -7.77 -15.58
N VAL A 79 -3.37 -6.73 -16.07
CA VAL A 79 -2.05 -6.34 -15.57
C VAL A 79 -2.10 -5.94 -14.10
N PHE A 80 -3.10 -5.16 -13.67
CA PHE A 80 -3.27 -4.78 -12.27
C PHE A 80 -3.43 -6.00 -11.34
N HIS A 81 -4.19 -7.02 -11.75
CA HIS A 81 -4.35 -8.25 -10.96
C HIS A 81 -3.10 -9.11 -10.96
N LEU A 82 -2.40 -9.21 -12.11
CA LEU A 82 -1.11 -9.89 -12.20
C LEU A 82 -0.07 -9.25 -11.28
N MET A 83 0.04 -7.93 -11.30
CA MET A 83 0.97 -7.21 -10.43
C MET A 83 0.62 -7.37 -8.95
N ASN A 84 -0.68 -7.37 -8.60
CA ASN A 84 -1.13 -7.68 -7.24
C ASN A 84 -0.77 -9.11 -6.81
N PHE A 85 -0.93 -10.10 -7.70
CA PHE A 85 -0.50 -11.47 -7.44
C PHE A 85 1.00 -11.52 -7.14
N ILE A 86 1.82 -10.87 -7.97
CA ILE A 86 3.28 -10.84 -7.83
C ILE A 86 3.71 -10.14 -6.55
N VAL A 87 3.24 -8.92 -6.27
CA VAL A 87 3.69 -8.13 -5.12
C VAL A 87 3.29 -8.79 -3.80
N ASN A 88 2.05 -9.25 -3.67
CA ASN A 88 1.58 -9.93 -2.47
C ASN A 88 2.25 -11.32 -2.34
N GLY A 89 2.45 -12.03 -3.44
CA GLY A 89 3.17 -13.32 -3.43
C GLY A 89 4.62 -13.16 -2.98
N LEU A 90 5.32 -12.15 -3.48
CA LEU A 90 6.68 -11.84 -3.06
C LEU A 90 6.74 -11.49 -1.57
N ARG A 91 5.84 -10.62 -1.06
CA ARG A 91 5.73 -10.34 0.37
C ARG A 91 5.47 -11.61 1.19
N ALA A 92 4.57 -12.47 0.74
CA ALA A 92 4.25 -13.72 1.42
C ALA A 92 5.49 -14.62 1.56
N VAL A 93 6.27 -14.77 0.48
CA VAL A 93 7.52 -15.52 0.47
C VAL A 93 8.53 -14.89 1.42
N LEU A 94 8.76 -13.59 1.35
CA LEU A 94 9.73 -12.90 2.22
C LEU A 94 9.41 -13.08 3.71
N PHE A 95 8.15 -12.93 4.11
CA PHE A 95 7.73 -13.18 5.49
C PHE A 95 7.73 -14.67 5.86
N GLY A 96 7.47 -15.57 4.91
CA GLY A 96 7.55 -17.01 5.15
C GLY A 96 8.99 -17.47 5.41
N PHE A 97 9.95 -16.86 4.72
CA PHE A 97 11.39 -17.11 4.88
C PHE A 97 12.09 -16.02 5.70
N TYR A 98 11.38 -15.35 6.61
CA TYR A 98 11.86 -14.18 7.33
C TYR A 98 13.23 -14.41 7.97
N LYS A 99 13.46 -15.56 8.62
CA LYS A 99 14.78 -15.89 9.21
C LYS A 99 15.91 -15.84 8.19
N SER A 100 15.70 -16.38 6.99
CA SER A 100 16.74 -16.38 5.95
C SER A 100 16.96 -14.98 5.37
N VAL A 101 15.89 -14.20 5.23
CA VAL A 101 15.92 -12.81 4.74
C VAL A 101 16.62 -11.88 5.72
N PHE A 102 16.35 -12.03 7.02
CA PHE A 102 16.87 -11.18 8.10
C PHE A 102 18.24 -11.61 8.61
N LEU A 103 18.68 -12.85 8.34
CA LEU A 103 20.06 -13.30 8.62
C LEU A 103 21.05 -12.95 7.49
N VAL A 104 20.60 -12.20 6.47
CA VAL A 104 21.48 -11.76 5.38
C VAL A 104 22.51 -10.78 5.93
N LYS A 105 23.80 -11.13 5.85
CA LYS A 105 24.90 -10.30 6.33
C LYS A 105 25.04 -8.93 5.62
N SER A 106 24.45 -8.77 4.43
CA SER A 106 24.56 -7.54 3.66
C SER A 106 23.35 -6.63 3.86
N LYS A 107 23.54 -5.51 4.56
CA LYS A 107 22.53 -4.46 4.77
C LYS A 107 21.85 -3.99 3.46
N ALA A 108 22.62 -3.87 2.38
CA ALA A 108 22.06 -3.47 1.08
C ALA A 108 21.11 -4.53 0.52
N LEU A 109 21.42 -5.81 0.67
CA LEU A 109 20.60 -6.92 0.19
C LEU A 109 19.32 -7.02 1.04
N GLU A 110 19.42 -6.87 2.36
CA GLU A 110 18.26 -6.76 3.23
C GLU A 110 17.32 -5.62 2.80
N MET A 111 17.86 -4.42 2.56
CA MET A 111 17.07 -3.28 2.06
C MET A 111 16.41 -3.60 0.72
N VAL A 112 17.12 -4.20 -0.24
CA VAL A 112 16.53 -4.63 -1.52
C VAL A 112 15.34 -5.55 -1.29
N LEU A 113 15.45 -6.56 -0.42
CA LEU A 113 14.38 -7.52 -0.16
C LEU A 113 13.17 -6.84 0.49
N LEU A 114 13.38 -5.86 1.37
CA LEU A 114 12.29 -5.16 2.06
C LEU A 114 11.63 -4.06 1.19
N ASP A 115 12.42 -3.37 0.38
CA ASP A 115 12.00 -2.23 -0.44
C ASP A 115 11.38 -2.66 -1.77
N LEU A 116 11.89 -3.72 -2.41
CA LEU A 116 11.43 -4.16 -3.74
C LEU A 116 9.92 -4.44 -3.80
N PRO A 117 9.29 -5.14 -2.84
CA PRO A 117 7.84 -5.28 -2.84
C PRO A 117 7.13 -3.93 -2.67
N GLY A 118 7.71 -2.98 -1.94
CA GLY A 118 7.20 -1.62 -1.83
C GLY A 118 7.23 -0.87 -3.17
N LEU A 119 8.29 -1.04 -3.97
CA LEU A 119 8.37 -0.47 -5.33
C LEU A 119 7.36 -1.13 -6.26
N LEU A 120 7.20 -2.45 -6.20
CA LEU A 120 6.20 -3.17 -6.98
C LEU A 120 4.78 -2.73 -6.59
N PHE A 121 4.54 -2.50 -5.30
CA PHE A 121 3.29 -1.92 -4.82
C PHE A 121 3.07 -0.53 -5.43
N PHE A 122 4.06 0.37 -5.37
CA PHE A 122 3.99 1.67 -6.04
C PHE A 122 3.62 1.54 -7.53
N SER A 123 4.29 0.67 -8.28
CA SER A 123 4.00 0.46 -9.71
C SER A 123 2.59 -0.07 -9.95
N THR A 124 2.14 -1.00 -9.11
CA THR A 124 0.80 -1.60 -9.16
C THR A 124 -0.28 -0.55 -8.96
N TYR A 125 -0.11 0.32 -7.98
CA TYR A 125 -1.12 1.31 -7.62
C TYR A 125 -1.08 2.56 -8.50
N THR A 126 0.09 2.97 -8.98
CA THR A 126 0.18 4.02 -10.00
C THR A 126 -0.34 3.58 -11.37
N LEU A 127 -0.44 2.28 -11.65
CA LEU A 127 -1.17 1.76 -12.81
C LEU A 127 -2.66 2.11 -12.73
N LEU A 128 -3.23 2.15 -11.52
CA LEU A 128 -4.61 2.58 -11.31
C LEU A 128 -4.77 4.09 -11.54
N VAL A 129 -3.79 4.88 -11.13
CA VAL A 129 -3.73 6.32 -11.46
C VAL A 129 -3.67 6.52 -12.98
N LEU A 130 -2.83 5.77 -13.69
CA LEU A 130 -2.79 5.77 -15.15
C LEU A 130 -4.16 5.40 -15.74
N PHE A 131 -4.80 4.34 -15.24
CA PHE A 131 -6.12 3.93 -15.71
C PHE A 131 -7.17 5.03 -15.53
N TRP A 132 -7.18 5.72 -14.39
CA TRP A 132 -8.09 6.85 -14.16
C TRP A 132 -7.76 8.07 -15.01
N ALA A 133 -6.47 8.33 -15.25
CA ALA A 133 -6.04 9.36 -16.18
C ALA A 133 -6.53 9.09 -17.60
N GLU A 134 -6.43 7.83 -18.07
CA GLU A 134 -6.95 7.41 -19.37
C GLU A 134 -8.47 7.64 -19.48
N ILE A 135 -9.25 7.21 -18.48
CA ILE A 135 -10.70 7.44 -18.46
C ILE A 135 -11.03 8.93 -18.48
N TYR A 136 -10.35 9.72 -17.65
CA TYR A 136 -10.58 11.16 -17.57
C TYR A 136 -10.24 11.86 -18.91
N HIS A 137 -9.10 11.54 -19.52
CA HIS A 137 -8.71 12.12 -20.80
C HIS A 137 -9.67 11.71 -21.92
N GLN A 138 -10.07 10.44 -21.99
CA GLN A 138 -11.05 9.95 -22.96
C GLN A 138 -12.39 10.67 -22.82
N ALA A 139 -12.91 10.80 -21.60
CA ALA A 139 -14.17 11.50 -21.34
C ALA A 139 -14.13 13.00 -21.68
N ARG A 140 -12.93 13.58 -21.78
CA ARG A 140 -12.70 14.98 -22.15
C ARG A 140 -12.18 15.14 -23.58
N SER A 141 -12.10 14.06 -24.37
CA SER A 141 -11.52 14.06 -25.72
C SER A 141 -10.09 14.63 -25.78
N LEU A 142 -9.32 14.42 -24.71
CA LEU A 142 -7.91 14.82 -24.61
C LEU A 142 -7.00 13.70 -25.12
N PRO A 143 -5.78 14.03 -25.60
CA PRO A 143 -4.83 13.02 -26.06
C PRO A 143 -4.39 12.07 -24.93
N ILE A 144 -4.33 10.78 -25.23
CA ILE A 144 -3.92 9.70 -24.31
C ILE A 144 -2.56 9.07 -24.64
N ASN A 145 -2.01 9.37 -25.81
CA ASN A 145 -0.79 8.75 -26.35
C ASN A 145 0.44 8.88 -25.44
N LYS A 146 0.51 9.93 -24.62
CA LYS A 146 1.63 10.19 -23.69
C LYS A 146 1.48 9.53 -22.32
N LEU A 147 0.27 9.09 -21.94
CA LEU A 147 0.00 8.62 -20.57
C LEU A 147 0.74 7.32 -20.24
N ARG A 148 0.68 6.30 -21.11
CA ARG A 148 1.37 5.03 -20.89
C ARG A 148 2.90 5.18 -20.96
N PRO A 149 3.49 5.85 -21.97
CA PRO A 149 4.93 6.13 -21.96
C PRO A 149 5.38 6.86 -20.69
N ALA A 150 4.63 7.85 -20.22
CA ALA A 150 4.96 8.54 -18.98
C ALA A 150 4.98 7.60 -17.77
N TYR A 151 3.97 6.71 -17.63
CA TYR A 151 3.95 5.70 -16.58
C TYR A 151 5.18 4.79 -16.62
N TYR A 152 5.53 4.27 -17.80
CA TYR A 152 6.70 3.39 -17.95
C TYR A 152 8.02 4.13 -17.68
N SER A 153 8.17 5.36 -18.18
CA SER A 153 9.36 6.18 -17.96
C SER A 153 9.53 6.55 -16.48
N ILE A 154 8.45 6.92 -15.78
CA ILE A 154 8.50 7.24 -14.34
C ILE A 154 8.90 6.00 -13.53
N ASN A 155 8.30 4.84 -13.81
CA ASN A 155 8.67 3.60 -13.13
C ASN A 155 10.13 3.21 -13.44
N GLY A 156 10.54 3.27 -14.72
CA GLY A 156 11.93 2.99 -15.09
C GLY A 156 12.93 3.88 -14.35
N PHE A 157 12.65 5.19 -14.26
CA PHE A 157 13.48 6.13 -13.49
C PHE A 157 13.52 5.77 -12.00
N ILE A 158 12.38 5.50 -11.38
CA ILE A 158 12.31 5.17 -9.94
C ILE A 158 13.12 3.91 -9.62
N TYR A 159 12.97 2.85 -10.42
CA TYR A 159 13.69 1.59 -10.20
C TYR A 159 15.18 1.76 -10.43
N PHE A 160 15.57 2.51 -11.46
CA PHE A 160 16.96 2.84 -11.73
C PHE A 160 17.59 3.63 -10.58
N ALA A 161 16.94 4.70 -10.14
CA ALA A 161 17.42 5.53 -9.03
C ALA A 161 17.53 4.71 -7.73
N GLN A 162 16.53 3.87 -7.43
CA GLN A 162 16.55 3.01 -6.25
C GLN A 162 17.67 1.95 -6.32
N ALA A 163 17.93 1.36 -7.48
CA ALA A 163 19.05 0.45 -7.68
C ALA A 163 20.40 1.14 -7.43
N CYS A 164 20.57 2.36 -7.94
CA CYS A 164 21.76 3.18 -7.67
C CYS A 164 21.93 3.49 -6.17
N LEU A 165 20.83 3.76 -5.45
CA LEU A 165 20.86 4.00 -4.00
C LEU A 165 21.26 2.74 -3.23
N TRP A 166 20.72 1.57 -3.57
CA TRP A 166 21.12 0.30 -2.94
C TRP A 166 22.60 -0.04 -3.21
N ILE A 167 23.08 0.20 -4.44
CA ILE A 167 24.51 0.04 -4.77
C ILE A 167 25.36 1.03 -3.94
N SER A 168 24.92 2.27 -3.81
CA SER A 168 25.60 3.28 -3.00
C SER A 168 25.68 2.85 -1.53
N VAL A 169 24.60 2.35 -0.95
CA VAL A 169 24.59 1.77 0.41
C VAL A 169 25.60 0.62 0.53
N ARG A 170 25.69 -0.24 -0.48
CA ARG A 170 26.61 -1.39 -0.48
C ARG A 170 28.08 -0.98 -0.52
N LEU A 171 28.40 0.06 -1.28
CA LEU A 171 29.77 0.55 -1.52
C LEU A 171 30.24 1.51 -0.43
N SER A 172 29.43 2.50 -0.06
CA SER A 172 29.82 3.53 0.90
C SER A 172 29.74 3.06 2.35
N GLN A 173 28.85 2.10 2.65
CA GLN A 173 28.51 1.67 4.01
C GLN A 173 28.17 2.82 4.98
N SER A 174 27.80 3.98 4.44
CA SER A 174 27.53 5.19 5.22
C SER A 174 26.07 5.30 5.61
N ASN A 175 25.79 5.86 6.79
CA ASN A 175 24.42 6.12 7.25
C ASN A 175 23.68 7.10 6.32
N LEU A 176 24.39 8.08 5.74
CA LEU A 176 23.83 9.01 4.77
C LEU A 176 23.24 8.30 3.54
N ALA A 177 23.89 7.24 3.03
CA ALA A 177 23.35 6.50 1.89
C ALA A 177 22.04 5.77 2.23
N VAL A 178 21.93 5.26 3.46
CA VAL A 178 20.71 4.60 3.96
C VAL A 178 19.59 5.63 4.15
N GLU A 179 19.91 6.78 4.74
CA GLU A 179 18.98 7.89 4.93
C GLU A 179 18.43 8.40 3.60
N LEU A 180 19.30 8.65 2.61
CA LEU A 180 18.88 9.06 1.26
C LEU A 180 17.99 8.02 0.58
N SER A 181 18.28 6.72 0.75
CA SER A 181 17.42 5.65 0.24
C SER A 181 16.02 5.69 0.88
N ARG A 182 15.93 5.88 2.20
CA ARG A 182 14.64 5.97 2.91
C ARG A 182 13.86 7.24 2.54
N LEU A 183 14.55 8.38 2.42
CA LEU A 183 13.95 9.63 1.94
C LEU A 183 13.43 9.50 0.51
N PHE A 184 14.13 8.79 -0.36
CA PHE A 184 13.66 8.55 -1.72
C PHE A 184 12.34 7.76 -1.73
N ILE A 185 12.22 6.70 -0.92
CA ILE A 185 10.97 5.95 -0.74
C ILE A 185 9.84 6.86 -0.20
N SER A 186 10.17 7.79 0.70
CA SER A 186 9.22 8.78 1.21
C SER A 186 8.70 9.70 0.10
N VAL A 187 9.61 10.26 -0.71
CA VAL A 187 9.28 11.16 -1.82
C VAL A 187 8.39 10.46 -2.85
N ILE A 188 8.74 9.25 -3.29
CA ILE A 188 7.91 8.52 -4.27
C ILE A 188 6.52 8.19 -3.69
N SER A 189 6.43 7.89 -2.39
CA SER A 189 5.14 7.62 -1.72
C SER A 189 4.28 8.88 -1.67
N PHE A 190 4.88 10.03 -1.37
CA PHE A 190 4.19 11.32 -1.42
C PHE A 190 3.71 11.65 -2.85
N CYS A 191 4.55 11.46 -3.87
CA CYS A 191 4.16 11.64 -5.26
C CYS A 191 3.02 10.70 -5.69
N ALA A 192 3.00 9.45 -5.21
CA ALA A 192 1.88 8.54 -5.44
C ALA A 192 0.57 9.08 -4.84
N ALA A 193 0.61 9.58 -3.60
CA ALA A 193 -0.54 10.19 -2.94
C ALA A 193 -1.08 11.39 -3.76
N LEU A 194 -0.19 12.26 -4.25
CA LEU A 194 -0.56 13.35 -5.16
C LEU A 194 -1.20 12.82 -6.45
N GLY A 195 -0.65 11.78 -7.06
CA GLY A 195 -1.21 11.15 -8.26
C GLY A 195 -2.64 10.65 -8.05
N PHE A 196 -2.88 9.97 -6.92
CA PHE A 196 -4.22 9.53 -6.51
C PHE A 196 -5.17 10.71 -6.30
N MET A 197 -4.76 11.75 -5.57
CA MET A 197 -5.60 12.93 -5.35
C MET A 197 -5.94 13.66 -6.65
N ILE A 198 -4.97 13.83 -7.55
CA ILE A 198 -5.16 14.55 -8.81
C ILE A 198 -6.09 13.79 -9.75
N TYR A 199 -5.76 12.55 -10.13
CA TYR A 199 -6.55 11.82 -11.13
C TYR A 199 -7.78 11.14 -10.53
N GLY A 200 -7.70 10.63 -9.31
CA GLY A 200 -8.85 10.12 -8.57
C GLY A 200 -9.86 11.23 -8.27
N GLY A 201 -9.38 12.40 -7.81
CA GLY A 201 -10.22 13.58 -7.56
C GLY A 201 -10.86 14.13 -8.83
N ARG A 202 -10.09 14.30 -9.92
CA ARG A 202 -10.61 14.72 -11.23
C ARG A 202 -11.70 13.79 -11.73
N LEU A 203 -11.48 12.48 -11.66
CA LEU A 203 -12.45 11.47 -12.07
C LEU A 203 -13.71 11.49 -11.18
N PHE A 204 -13.53 11.62 -9.86
CA PHE A 204 -14.62 11.73 -8.90
C PHE A 204 -15.52 12.95 -9.18
N PHE A 205 -14.93 14.14 -9.34
CA PHE A 205 -15.69 15.35 -9.67
C PHE A 205 -16.38 15.26 -11.03
N MET A 206 -15.72 14.65 -12.03
CA MET A 206 -16.33 14.43 -13.34
C MET A 206 -17.58 13.54 -13.24
N LEU A 207 -17.51 12.43 -12.50
CA LEU A 207 -18.63 11.51 -12.30
C LEU A 207 -19.79 12.15 -11.52
N ARG A 208 -19.50 13.11 -10.63
CA ARG A 208 -20.49 13.83 -9.82
C ARG A 208 -21.26 14.90 -10.61
N ARG A 209 -20.68 15.52 -11.64
CA ARG A 209 -21.30 16.65 -12.38
C ARG A 209 -22.48 16.26 -13.27
N PHE A 210 -22.56 15.02 -13.74
CA PHE A 210 -23.70 14.57 -14.53
C PHE A 210 -24.89 14.25 -13.60
N PRO A 211 -26.16 14.51 -13.99
CA PRO A 211 -27.34 14.24 -13.15
C PRO A 211 -27.45 12.75 -12.86
N ILE A 212 -27.28 12.34 -11.60
CA ILE A 212 -27.02 10.94 -11.21
C ILE A 212 -28.31 10.12 -11.19
N GLU A 213 -28.87 9.90 -12.37
CA GLU A 213 -30.17 9.24 -12.56
C GLU A 213 -30.08 7.70 -12.46
N SER A 214 -28.88 7.10 -12.56
CA SER A 214 -28.70 5.64 -12.52
C SER A 214 -27.94 5.14 -11.28
N ARG A 215 -28.49 4.10 -10.61
CA ARG A 215 -27.85 3.38 -9.48
C ARG A 215 -26.44 2.86 -9.84
N GLY A 216 -26.21 2.49 -11.11
CA GLY A 216 -24.92 2.03 -11.61
C GLY A 216 -23.83 3.09 -11.52
N ARG A 217 -24.15 4.36 -11.82
CA ARG A 217 -23.16 5.45 -11.81
C ARG A 217 -22.83 5.91 -10.39
N GLN A 218 -23.80 5.95 -9.47
CA GLN A 218 -23.53 6.19 -8.04
C GLN A 218 -22.49 5.20 -7.50
N ARG A 219 -22.66 3.91 -7.80
CA ARG A 219 -21.73 2.88 -7.36
C ARG A 219 -20.32 3.09 -7.91
N LYS A 220 -20.18 3.52 -9.17
CA LYS A 220 -18.88 3.87 -9.76
C LYS A 220 -18.22 5.08 -9.10
N LEU A 221 -19.00 6.10 -8.75
CA LEU A 221 -18.50 7.26 -8.00
C LEU A 221 -17.92 6.84 -6.65
N PHE A 222 -18.64 6.00 -5.89
CA PHE A 222 -18.14 5.46 -4.63
C PHE A 222 -16.92 4.55 -4.82
N GLU A 223 -16.91 3.68 -5.84
CA GLU A 223 -15.74 2.85 -6.15
C GLU A 223 -14.47 3.71 -6.34
N VAL A 224 -14.54 4.79 -7.14
CA VAL A 224 -13.40 5.69 -7.35
C VAL A 224 -13.04 6.46 -6.08
N GLY A 225 -14.03 7.00 -5.37
CA GLY A 225 -13.81 7.78 -4.14
C GLY A 225 -13.14 6.96 -3.04
N PHE A 226 -13.66 5.76 -2.75
CA PHE A 226 -13.08 4.87 -1.73
C PHE A 226 -11.66 4.43 -2.09
N VAL A 227 -11.43 4.00 -3.34
CA VAL A 227 -10.08 3.57 -3.74
C VAL A 227 -9.10 4.72 -3.70
N THR A 228 -9.52 5.93 -4.10
CA THR A 228 -8.68 7.14 -3.99
C THR A 228 -8.32 7.44 -2.54
N GLY A 229 -9.30 7.42 -1.64
CA GLY A 229 -9.09 7.67 -0.21
C GLY A 229 -8.15 6.64 0.41
N ILE A 230 -8.42 5.35 0.22
CA ILE A 230 -7.59 4.24 0.73
C ILE A 230 -6.14 4.38 0.24
N CYS A 231 -5.95 4.56 -1.07
CA CYS A 231 -4.60 4.62 -1.65
C CYS A 231 -3.85 5.89 -1.26
N CYS A 232 -4.54 7.04 -1.19
CA CYS A 232 -3.94 8.28 -0.72
C CYS A 232 -3.48 8.16 0.74
N THR A 233 -4.36 7.68 1.63
CA THR A 233 -4.03 7.50 3.04
C THR A 233 -2.87 6.52 3.24
N CYS A 234 -2.87 5.36 2.56
CA CYS A 234 -1.78 4.40 2.71
C CYS A 234 -0.44 4.96 2.18
N CYS A 235 -0.45 5.70 1.07
CA CYS A 235 0.75 6.35 0.53
C CYS A 235 1.28 7.45 1.46
N LEU A 236 0.40 8.22 2.11
CA LEU A 236 0.80 9.23 3.10
C LEU A 236 1.37 8.59 4.37
N ILE A 237 0.76 7.51 4.88
CA ILE A 237 1.32 6.78 6.02
C ILE A 237 2.72 6.24 5.66
N ARG A 238 2.88 5.65 4.46
CA ARG A 238 4.18 5.16 3.99
C ARG A 238 5.21 6.27 3.88
N CYS A 239 4.82 7.45 3.38
CA CYS A 239 5.68 8.63 3.35
C CYS A 239 6.15 9.02 4.76
N ILE A 240 5.22 9.21 5.70
CA ILE A 240 5.54 9.61 7.08
C ILE A 240 6.49 8.61 7.73
N VAL A 241 6.16 7.32 7.66
CA VAL A 241 6.96 6.27 8.28
C VAL A 241 8.36 6.19 7.66
N SER A 242 8.49 6.36 6.35
CA SER A 242 9.79 6.36 5.66
C SER A 242 10.63 7.59 6.04
N THR A 243 10.01 8.75 6.22
CA THR A 243 10.68 9.98 6.70
C THR A 243 11.15 9.82 8.14
N LEU A 244 10.31 9.29 9.03
CA LEU A 244 10.68 9.03 10.41
C LEU A 244 11.85 8.04 10.49
N SER A 245 11.82 7.00 9.64
CA SER A 245 12.91 6.02 9.58
C SER A 245 14.22 6.60 9.04
N ALA A 246 14.16 7.60 8.18
CA ALA A 246 15.34 8.34 7.74
C ALA A 246 15.92 9.21 8.88
N ASN A 247 15.08 10.00 9.54
CA ASN A 247 15.52 10.99 10.53
C ASN A 247 15.98 10.36 11.85
N MET A 248 15.29 9.32 12.33
CA MET A 248 15.55 8.74 13.65
C MET A 248 16.66 7.67 13.61
N ASN A 249 17.23 7.36 12.44
CA ASN A 249 18.07 6.19 12.17
C ASN A 249 17.49 4.82 12.59
N ALA A 250 16.36 4.81 13.30
CA ALA A 250 15.49 3.66 13.47
C ALA A 250 15.08 3.20 12.07
N GLY A 251 15.68 2.11 11.57
CA GLY A 251 14.96 1.35 10.58
C GLY A 251 13.57 1.09 11.13
N LEU A 252 12.57 0.94 10.27
CA LEU A 252 11.62 -0.12 10.58
C LEU A 252 12.43 -1.42 10.58
N ASP A 253 13.29 -1.63 11.58
CA ASP A 253 14.07 -2.84 11.73
C ASP A 253 13.01 -3.84 12.12
N VAL A 254 12.58 -4.57 11.08
CA VAL A 254 11.40 -5.41 11.07
C VAL A 254 11.46 -6.46 12.19
N LEU A 255 12.64 -6.65 12.79
CA LEU A 255 12.92 -7.59 13.87
C LEU A 255 12.63 -7.06 15.27
N ASP A 256 12.79 -5.76 15.54
CA ASP A 256 12.79 -5.27 16.93
C ASP A 256 11.39 -4.95 17.45
N HIS A 257 10.44 -4.65 16.55
CA HIS A 257 9.07 -4.29 16.90
C HIS A 257 8.03 -5.10 16.12
N PRO A 258 7.90 -6.42 16.37
CA PRO A 258 6.98 -7.30 15.65
C PRO A 258 5.53 -6.79 15.61
N ILE A 259 5.02 -6.22 16.71
CA ILE A 259 3.66 -5.66 16.74
C ILE A 259 3.53 -4.45 15.81
N LEU A 260 4.52 -3.56 15.82
CA LEU A 260 4.50 -2.37 14.95
C LEU A 260 4.54 -2.78 13.47
N ASN A 261 5.32 -3.80 13.14
CA ASN A 261 5.35 -4.38 11.80
C ASN A 261 4.00 -4.98 11.40
N LEU A 262 3.37 -5.74 12.31
CA LEU A 262 2.03 -6.27 12.07
C LEU A 262 1.05 -5.13 11.73
N ILE A 263 1.00 -4.09 12.56
CA ILE A 263 0.11 -2.94 12.34
C ILE A 263 0.42 -2.27 11.01
N TYR A 264 1.70 -1.96 10.74
CA TYR A 264 2.10 -1.28 9.51
C TYR A 264 1.71 -2.08 8.27
N TYR A 265 2.12 -3.34 8.16
CA TYR A 265 1.86 -4.14 6.96
C TYR A 265 0.38 -4.48 6.80
N MET A 266 -0.36 -4.67 7.90
CA MET A 266 -1.81 -4.88 7.84
C MET A 266 -2.54 -3.65 7.29
N PHE A 267 -2.26 -2.45 7.81
CA PHE A 267 -3.02 -1.25 7.46
C PHE A 267 -2.51 -0.54 6.21
N VAL A 268 -1.23 -0.66 5.87
CA VAL A 268 -0.61 0.08 4.76
C VAL A 268 -0.54 -0.75 3.48
N GLU A 269 -0.48 -2.09 3.58
CA GLU A 269 -0.31 -2.97 2.42
C GLU A 269 -1.45 -3.99 2.27
N ILE A 270 -1.67 -4.88 3.26
CA ILE A 270 -2.61 -6.01 3.15
C ILE A 270 -4.06 -5.54 3.03
N LEU A 271 -4.54 -4.74 3.98
CA LEU A 271 -5.94 -4.28 4.02
C LEU A 271 -6.25 -3.39 2.80
N PRO A 272 -5.41 -2.40 2.41
CA PRO A 272 -5.61 -1.66 1.16
C PRO A 272 -5.66 -2.56 -0.07
N SER A 273 -4.79 -3.58 -0.17
CA SER A 273 -4.81 -4.55 -1.28
C SER A 273 -6.11 -5.34 -1.33
N ALA A 274 -6.51 -5.93 -0.22
CA ALA A 274 -7.75 -6.69 -0.12
C ALA A 274 -8.97 -5.83 -0.46
N LEU A 275 -9.06 -4.61 0.11
CA LEU A 275 -10.17 -3.69 -0.14
C LEU A 275 -10.23 -3.24 -1.60
N VAL A 276 -9.10 -2.88 -2.21
CA VAL A 276 -9.08 -2.43 -3.60
C VAL A 276 -9.44 -3.56 -4.57
N LEU A 277 -8.91 -4.78 -4.37
CA LEU A 277 -9.32 -5.96 -5.14
C LEU A 277 -10.80 -6.29 -4.94
N PHE A 278 -11.34 -6.09 -3.73
CA PHE A 278 -12.76 -6.29 -3.45
C PHE A 278 -13.64 -5.25 -4.13
N ILE A 279 -13.28 -3.96 -4.07
CA ILE A 279 -14.02 -2.87 -4.71
C ILE A 279 -14.02 -3.05 -6.23
N LEU A 280 -12.88 -3.44 -6.81
CA LEU A 280 -12.68 -3.61 -8.25
C LEU A 280 -13.01 -5.03 -8.76
N ARG A 281 -13.60 -5.91 -7.94
CA ARG A 281 -13.89 -7.33 -8.29
C ARG A 281 -14.88 -7.55 -9.43
N LYS A 282 -15.53 -6.49 -9.91
CA LYS A 282 -16.56 -6.63 -10.96
C LYS A 282 -15.89 -7.01 -12.28
N LEU A 283 -16.39 -8.11 -12.84
CA LEU A 283 -15.96 -8.61 -14.14
C LEU A 283 -16.48 -7.72 -15.27
N PRO A 284 -15.71 -7.56 -16.37
CA PRO A 284 -16.21 -6.89 -17.56
C PRO A 284 -17.47 -7.60 -18.12
N PRO A 285 -18.44 -6.85 -18.67
CA PRO A 285 -19.61 -7.44 -19.31
C PRO A 285 -19.16 -8.35 -20.46
N LYS A 286 -19.81 -9.51 -20.62
CA LYS A 286 -19.64 -10.31 -21.83
C LYS A 286 -20.31 -9.54 -22.98
N ARG A 287 -19.72 -9.52 -24.17
CA ARG A 287 -20.48 -9.07 -25.35
C ARG A 287 -21.68 -10.01 -25.51
N VAL A 288 -22.88 -9.46 -25.56
CA VAL A 288 -24.00 -10.13 -26.20
C VAL A 288 -23.61 -10.12 -27.67
N SER A 289 -23.26 -11.28 -28.23
CA SER A 289 -23.10 -11.44 -29.69
C SER A 289 -24.30 -10.77 -30.34
N GLU A 290 -24.05 -9.82 -31.24
CA GLU A 290 -25.07 -9.04 -31.94
C GLU A 290 -26.25 -9.94 -32.28
N GLN A 291 -27.35 -9.74 -31.57
CA GLN A 291 -28.62 -10.31 -31.95
C GLN A 291 -28.99 -9.54 -33.21
N TYR A 292 -28.58 -10.09 -34.36
CA TYR A 292 -28.91 -9.60 -35.69
C TYR A 292 -30.43 -9.45 -35.70
N HIS A 293 -30.92 -8.23 -35.49
CA HIS A 293 -32.31 -7.92 -35.77
C HIS A 293 -32.39 -7.87 -37.29
N PRO A 294 -33.04 -8.84 -37.96
CA PRO A 294 -33.29 -8.69 -39.39
C PRO A 294 -34.12 -7.42 -39.55
N ILE A 295 -33.62 -6.51 -40.37
CA ILE A 295 -34.38 -5.35 -40.82
C ILE A 295 -35.61 -5.92 -41.54
N ARG A 296 -36.80 -5.59 -41.04
CA ARG A 296 -38.07 -5.96 -41.66
C ARG A 296 -38.53 -4.84 -42.57
#